data_AF-A0A661TVI1-F1
#
_entry.id   AF-A0A661TVI1-F1
#
_cell.length_a   1.000
_cell.length_b   1.000
_cell.length_c   1.000
_cell.angle_alpha   90.00
_cell.angle_beta   90.00
_cell.angle_gamma   90.00
#
_symmetry.space_group_name_H-M   'P 1'
#
loop_
_entity.id
_entity.type
_entity.pdbx_description
1 polymer ?
#
loop_
_entity_poly.entity_id
_entity_poly.type
_entity_poly.pdbx_seq_one_letter_code
_entity_poly.pdbx_strand_id
1 'polypeptide(L)'
;MTIGTLSAGEICIISSEKMGDIKKVLSLKKLPPRTITPTKFWMDLCENVHLHLRNYRLDMSVREFKQFINFILKVYPKIYEVIEKNNYKEGNYDFHALFSTKQVINPDSDYYPDRLSIELQRSRNVHIHYRDLRLDISEAEFVELASAFSSALETYKEFLKTKIELPAGEQEVDIDLIQPYDEGHPPLAEDKEHREGIEKLKELIKQGKKIRPILIRPDGQRLDGYKRYMAYKELGYKTIPAIVDPEAEMGDQDGQSWLIEDDKDSKDN
;
A
#
# COMPACT_ATOMS: atom_id res chain seq x y z
N MET A 1 10.51 14.51 28.01
CA MET A 1 11.44 13.83 27.08
C MET A 1 12.86 14.25 27.47
N THR A 2 13.62 13.38 28.13
CA THR A 2 14.99 13.70 28.56
C THR A 2 15.94 13.04 27.58
N ILE A 3 16.45 13.80 26.62
CA ILE A 3 17.44 13.32 25.64
C ILE A 3 18.82 13.66 26.21
N GLY A 4 19.51 12.68 26.77
CA GLY A 4 20.93 12.81 27.07
C GLY A 4 21.73 12.84 25.76
N THR A 5 22.58 13.84 25.56
CA THR A 5 23.52 13.93 24.43
C THR A 5 24.62 12.89 24.56
N LEU A 6 24.96 12.21 23.45
CA LEU A 6 25.84 11.04 23.46
C LEU A 6 27.15 11.20 22.66
N SER A 7 28.29 10.96 23.33
CA SER A 7 29.63 10.59 22.84
C SER A 7 29.65 9.32 21.98
N ALA A 8 30.80 9.04 21.33
CA ALA A 8 30.95 7.93 20.39
C ALA A 8 30.98 6.57 21.10
N GLY A 9 29.95 5.75 20.89
CA GLY A 9 29.81 4.42 21.50
C GLY A 9 28.58 4.27 22.41
N GLU A 10 27.83 5.34 22.60
CA GLU A 10 26.69 5.34 23.50
C GLU A 10 25.39 4.88 22.82
N ILE A 11 24.64 4.07 23.56
CA ILE A 11 23.32 3.55 23.21
C ILE A 11 22.28 4.54 23.72
N CYS A 12 21.39 5.00 22.85
CA CYS A 12 20.28 5.86 23.25
C CYS A 12 19.07 5.01 23.64
N ILE A 13 18.76 4.93 24.93
CA ILE A 13 17.50 4.36 25.41
C ILE A 13 16.45 5.47 25.38
N ILE A 14 15.57 5.42 24.38
CA ILE A 14 14.44 6.34 24.27
C ILE A 14 13.21 5.65 24.86
N SER A 15 12.68 6.18 25.97
CA SER A 15 11.30 5.89 26.38
C SER A 15 10.36 6.72 25.50
N SER A 16 9.90 6.16 24.40
CA SER A 16 8.94 6.79 23.49
C SER A 16 7.51 6.31 23.76
N GLU A 17 6.55 7.06 23.22
CA GLU A 17 5.14 6.72 23.11
C GLU A 17 4.92 5.28 22.60
N LYS A 18 3.76 4.71 22.96
CA LYS A 18 3.36 3.31 22.74
C LYS A 18 3.85 2.78 21.39
N MET A 19 4.67 1.74 21.43
CA MET A 19 5.19 1.10 20.24
C MET A 19 4.02 0.53 19.39
N GLY A 20 3.94 0.94 18.12
CA GLY A 20 3.04 0.34 17.13
C GLY A 20 1.59 0.83 17.15
N ASP A 21 1.35 2.14 17.02
CA ASP A 21 0.00 2.67 16.77
C ASP A 21 -0.53 2.18 15.41
N ILE A 22 -1.17 1.02 15.43
CA ILE A 22 -1.83 0.43 14.26
C ILE A 22 -3.04 1.30 13.93
N LYS A 23 -2.92 2.09 12.86
CA LYS A 23 -4.02 2.94 12.38
C LYS A 23 -5.24 2.14 11.94
N LYS A 24 -5.02 1.02 11.24
CA LYS A 24 -6.07 0.12 10.74
C LYS A 24 -5.48 -1.25 10.46
N VAL A 25 -6.15 -2.31 10.92
CA VAL A 25 -5.85 -3.68 10.51
C VAL A 25 -6.48 -3.91 9.15
N LEU A 26 -5.67 -4.16 8.12
CA LEU A 26 -6.14 -4.36 6.74
C LEU A 26 -6.61 -5.80 6.48
N SER A 27 -5.99 -6.77 7.14
CA SER A 27 -6.43 -8.18 7.13
C SER A 27 -5.88 -8.88 8.36
N LEU A 28 -6.62 -9.84 8.90
CA LEU A 28 -6.21 -10.69 10.01
C LEU A 28 -6.62 -12.13 9.72
N LYS A 29 -5.64 -13.02 9.59
CA LYS A 29 -5.86 -14.45 9.37
C LYS A 29 -5.00 -15.29 10.31
N LYS A 30 -5.53 -16.45 10.69
CA LYS A 30 -4.78 -17.49 11.38
C LYS A 30 -4.09 -18.36 10.33
N LEU A 31 -2.76 -18.44 10.41
CA LEU A 31 -1.99 -19.34 9.55
C LEU A 31 -2.08 -20.79 10.04
N PRO A 32 -1.95 -21.78 9.15
CA PRO A 32 -1.82 -23.18 9.56
C PRO A 32 -0.54 -23.38 10.40
N PRO A 33 -0.42 -24.51 11.12
CA PRO A 33 0.80 -24.84 11.85
C PRO A 33 2.02 -24.86 10.94
N ARG A 34 3.16 -24.38 11.45
CA ARG A 34 4.42 -24.43 10.70
C ARG A 34 4.82 -25.88 10.47
N THR A 35 4.95 -26.28 9.20
CA THR A 35 5.32 -27.65 8.80
C THR A 35 6.78 -27.77 8.40
N ILE A 36 7.39 -26.66 7.95
CA ILE A 36 8.76 -26.59 7.44
C ILE A 36 9.54 -25.67 8.38
N THR A 37 10.05 -26.19 9.50
CA THR A 37 10.92 -25.36 10.36
C THR A 37 12.19 -26.12 10.70
N PRO A 38 13.34 -25.73 10.13
CA PRO A 38 14.60 -26.10 10.72
C PRO A 38 14.64 -25.55 12.15
N THR A 39 14.91 -26.43 13.11
CA THR A 39 14.99 -26.09 14.54
C THR A 39 16.29 -25.37 14.90
N LYS A 40 17.17 -25.16 13.92
CA LYS A 40 18.52 -24.65 14.10
C LYS A 40 18.62 -23.25 13.52
N PHE A 41 19.35 -22.40 14.24
CA PHE A 41 19.95 -21.21 13.68
C PHE A 41 21.27 -21.62 13.03
N TRP A 42 21.47 -21.29 11.76
CA TRP A 42 22.72 -21.57 11.07
C TRP A 42 23.06 -20.47 10.06
N MET A 43 24.29 -20.53 9.59
CA MET A 43 24.84 -19.62 8.60
C MET A 43 25.63 -20.40 7.57
N ASP A 44 25.51 -20.00 6.32
CA ASP A 44 26.32 -20.48 5.21
C ASP A 44 26.92 -19.30 4.45
N LEU A 45 28.13 -19.52 3.93
CA LEU A 45 28.85 -18.58 3.10
C LEU A 45 28.84 -19.12 1.67
N CYS A 46 28.00 -18.54 0.83
CA CYS A 46 27.85 -18.91 -0.58
C CYS A 46 28.22 -17.72 -1.47
N GLU A 47 27.34 -17.29 -2.39
CA GLU A 47 27.47 -16.06 -3.17
C GLU A 47 27.50 -14.80 -2.30
N ASN A 48 26.84 -14.88 -1.14
CA ASN A 48 26.79 -13.90 -0.08
C ASN A 48 26.63 -14.64 1.27
N VAL A 49 26.45 -13.91 2.36
CA VAL A 49 26.24 -14.50 3.69
C VAL A 49 24.75 -14.74 3.89
N HIS A 50 24.36 -16.01 4.06
CA HIS A 50 23.00 -16.38 4.39
C HIS A 50 22.86 -16.62 5.89
N LEU A 51 21.98 -15.88 6.55
CA LEU A 51 21.55 -16.17 7.92
C LEU A 51 20.19 -16.86 7.91
N HIS A 52 20.14 -18.08 8.44
CA HIS A 52 18.93 -18.87 8.53
C HIS A 52 18.40 -18.90 9.96
N LEU A 53 17.14 -18.45 10.11
CA LEU A 53 16.41 -18.55 11.37
C LEU A 53 14.98 -19.02 11.07
N ARG A 54 14.67 -20.27 11.47
CA ARG A 54 13.37 -20.89 11.16
C ARG A 54 13.15 -20.90 9.64
N ASN A 55 12.06 -20.29 9.18
CA ASN A 55 11.70 -20.16 7.77
C ASN A 55 12.18 -18.85 7.12
N TYR A 56 12.94 -18.05 7.84
CA TYR A 56 13.54 -16.82 7.33
C TYR A 56 14.97 -17.08 6.90
N ARG A 57 15.33 -16.54 5.75
CA ARG A 57 16.72 -16.37 5.32
C ARG A 57 16.96 -14.89 5.02
N LEU A 58 18.04 -14.35 5.59
CA LEU A 58 18.54 -13.02 5.26
C LEU A 58 19.81 -13.16 4.43
N ASP A 59 19.84 -12.51 3.28
CA ASP A 59 20.96 -12.50 2.34
C ASP A 59 21.77 -11.20 2.53
N MET A 60 23.04 -11.28 2.92
CA MET A 60 23.86 -10.09 3.17
C MET A 60 25.20 -10.16 2.46
N SER A 61 25.69 -9.02 1.99
CA SER A 61 27.09 -8.89 1.61
C SER A 61 28.00 -9.12 2.81
N VAL A 62 29.26 -9.49 2.56
CA VAL A 62 30.26 -9.66 3.64
C VAL A 62 30.44 -8.37 4.44
N ARG A 63 30.28 -7.21 3.81
CA ARG A 63 30.34 -5.90 4.46
C ARG A 63 29.14 -5.67 5.37
N GLU A 64 27.93 -5.90 4.88
CA GLU A 64 26.68 -5.81 5.65
C GLU A 64 26.71 -6.77 6.85
N PHE A 65 27.16 -8.01 6.65
CA PHE A 65 27.29 -8.99 7.73
C PHE A 65 28.27 -8.53 8.82
N LYS A 66 29.44 -7.99 8.46
CA LYS A 66 30.39 -7.42 9.43
C LYS A 66 29.76 -6.27 10.23
N GLN A 67 29.02 -5.40 9.55
CA GLN A 67 28.29 -4.30 10.17
C GLN A 67 27.21 -4.81 11.15
N PHE A 68 26.44 -5.83 10.76
CA PHE A 68 25.44 -6.49 11.59
C PHE A 68 26.06 -7.09 12.85
N ILE A 69 27.12 -7.90 12.71
CA ILE A 69 27.80 -8.52 13.86
C ILE A 69 28.41 -7.48 14.80
N ASN A 70 29.04 -6.43 14.26
CA ASN A 70 29.58 -5.34 15.07
C ASN A 70 28.50 -4.62 15.89
N PHE A 71 27.31 -4.44 15.33
CA PHE A 71 26.16 -3.90 16.06
C PHE A 71 25.75 -4.83 17.20
N ILE A 72 25.53 -6.11 16.90
CA ILE A 72 25.11 -7.11 17.89
C ILE A 72 26.10 -7.21 19.04
N LEU A 73 27.41 -7.28 18.76
CA LEU A 73 28.44 -7.38 19.81
C LEU A 73 28.48 -6.16 20.74
N LYS A 74 28.15 -4.96 20.23
CA LYS A 74 28.08 -3.74 21.05
C LYS A 74 26.81 -3.66 21.89
N VAL A 75 25.68 -4.09 21.31
CA VAL A 75 24.35 -3.92 21.91
C VAL A 75 23.99 -5.06 22.85
N TYR A 76 24.42 -6.29 22.56
CA TYR A 76 24.09 -7.49 23.33
C TYR A 76 24.30 -7.33 24.85
N PRO A 77 25.46 -6.89 25.36
CA PRO A 77 25.66 -6.77 26.81
C PRO A 77 24.69 -5.78 27.47
N LYS A 78 24.32 -4.73 26.73
CA LYS A 78 23.44 -3.67 27.21
C LYS A 78 21.98 -4.08 27.24
N ILE A 79 21.56 -4.95 26.33
CA ILE A 79 20.22 -5.56 26.39
C ILE A 79 20.07 -6.32 27.71
N TYR A 80 21.03 -7.17 28.09
CA TYR A 80 20.96 -7.94 29.34
C TYR A 80 20.99 -7.04 30.58
N GLU A 81 21.85 -6.02 30.59
CA GLU A 81 21.88 -5.02 31.67
C GLU A 81 20.50 -4.36 31.85
N VAL A 82 19.83 -4.00 30.75
CA VAL A 82 18.50 -3.39 30.79
C VAL A 82 17.44 -4.39 31.26
N ILE A 83 17.47 -5.63 30.77
CA ILE A 83 16.53 -6.69 31.18
C ILE A 83 16.60 -6.91 32.69
N GLU A 84 17.81 -7.07 33.23
CA GLU A 84 18.04 -7.32 34.64
C GLU A 84 17.65 -6.12 35.51
N LYS A 85 18.09 -4.91 35.16
CA LYS A 85 17.81 -3.71 35.95
C LYS A 85 16.34 -3.33 36.00
N ASN A 86 15.60 -3.60 34.92
CA ASN A 86 14.20 -3.19 34.80
C ASN A 86 13.23 -4.35 35.05
N ASN A 87 13.73 -5.54 35.41
CA ASN A 87 12.91 -6.76 35.56
C ASN A 87 11.99 -6.96 34.34
N TYR A 88 12.59 -6.82 33.14
CA TYR A 88 11.85 -6.87 31.89
C TYR A 88 11.09 -8.19 31.77
N LYS A 89 9.82 -8.10 31.35
CA LYS A 89 8.97 -9.25 31.07
C LYS A 89 8.46 -9.17 29.66
N GLU A 90 8.66 -10.23 28.90
CA GLU A 90 8.09 -10.36 27.56
C GLU A 90 6.57 -10.18 27.61
N GLY A 91 6.03 -9.41 26.67
CA GLY A 91 4.60 -9.08 26.61
C GLY A 91 4.16 -7.90 27.51
N ASN A 92 5.07 -7.31 28.30
CA ASN A 92 4.80 -6.05 28.99
C ASN A 92 5.11 -4.86 28.06
N TYR A 93 4.06 -4.13 27.64
CA TYR A 93 4.16 -3.00 26.72
C TYR A 93 4.46 -1.65 27.41
N ASP A 94 4.52 -1.62 28.75
CA ASP A 94 4.79 -0.39 29.50
C ASP A 94 6.29 -0.02 29.51
N PHE A 95 7.15 -0.92 29.04
CA PHE A 95 8.59 -0.71 28.95
C PHE A 95 9.07 -0.88 27.51
N HIS A 96 9.67 0.18 26.97
CA HIS A 96 10.29 0.19 25.66
C HIS A 96 11.72 0.71 25.76
N ALA A 97 12.67 -0.08 25.27
CA ALA A 97 14.07 0.29 25.17
C ALA A 97 14.54 0.14 23.72
N LEU A 98 14.85 1.27 23.08
CA LEU A 98 15.51 1.28 21.79
C LEU A 98 17.02 1.14 21.99
N PHE A 99 17.69 0.36 21.14
CA PHE A 99 19.14 0.26 21.10
C PHE A 99 19.64 0.65 19.72
N SER A 100 20.45 1.69 19.64
CA SER A 100 21.02 2.19 18.39
C SER A 100 22.52 2.44 18.52
N THR A 101 23.22 2.48 17.38
CA THR A 101 24.62 2.90 17.32
C THR A 101 24.76 3.98 16.24
N LYS A 102 25.89 4.71 16.24
CA LYS A 102 26.20 5.70 15.19
C LYS A 102 26.55 5.07 13.83
N GLN A 103 26.51 3.75 13.72
CA GLN A 103 26.82 3.04 12.48
C GLN A 103 25.73 3.32 11.45
N VAL A 104 26.11 3.92 10.32
CA VAL A 104 25.23 4.10 9.17
C VAL A 104 25.24 2.81 8.34
N ILE A 105 24.05 2.28 8.05
CA ILE A 105 23.84 1.11 7.19
C ILE A 105 23.30 1.63 5.85
N ASN A 106 23.81 1.10 4.74
CA ASN A 106 23.26 1.38 3.42
C ASN A 106 21.85 0.77 3.35
N PRO A 107 20.78 1.54 3.05
CA PRO A 107 19.45 0.96 2.96
C PRO A 107 19.28 -0.03 1.80
N ASP A 108 20.13 0.08 0.77
CA ASP A 108 20.08 -0.81 -0.39
C ASP A 108 21.05 -1.99 -0.21
N SER A 109 20.53 -3.20 -0.40
CA SER A 109 21.32 -4.43 -0.46
C SER A 109 22.24 -4.43 -1.68
N ASP A 110 23.48 -4.88 -1.50
CA ASP A 110 24.44 -5.03 -2.60
C ASP A 110 24.01 -6.06 -3.67
N TYR A 111 23.10 -7.00 -3.35
CA TYR A 111 22.74 -8.11 -4.24
C TYR A 111 21.32 -8.03 -4.81
N TYR A 112 20.33 -7.67 -3.99
CA TYR A 112 18.92 -7.77 -4.35
C TYR A 112 18.12 -6.53 -3.91
N PRO A 113 18.48 -5.33 -4.39
CA PRO A 113 17.86 -4.09 -3.92
C PRO A 113 16.37 -4.00 -4.29
N ASP A 114 15.94 -4.59 -5.41
CA ASP A 114 14.61 -4.42 -6.01
C ASP A 114 13.88 -5.74 -6.30
N ARG A 115 14.44 -6.87 -5.87
CA ARG A 115 13.90 -8.21 -6.19
C ARG A 115 12.56 -8.46 -5.49
N LEU A 116 11.54 -8.80 -6.26
CA LEU A 116 10.35 -9.51 -5.78
C LEU A 116 10.16 -10.75 -6.65
N SER A 117 10.25 -11.94 -6.04
CA SER A 117 10.07 -13.22 -6.75
C SER A 117 9.27 -14.20 -5.88
N ILE A 118 8.41 -14.99 -6.52
CA ILE A 118 7.65 -16.07 -5.88
C ILE A 118 7.93 -17.35 -6.66
N GLU A 119 8.55 -18.33 -6.01
CA GLU A 119 9.10 -19.51 -6.66
C GLU A 119 8.57 -20.79 -6.03
N LEU A 120 7.92 -21.66 -6.82
CA LEU A 120 7.58 -23.00 -6.40
C LEU A 120 8.80 -23.91 -6.54
N GLN A 121 9.31 -24.41 -5.43
CA GLN A 121 10.45 -25.32 -5.40
C GLN A 121 10.01 -26.76 -5.68
N ARG A 122 10.97 -27.59 -6.11
CA ARG A 122 10.74 -29.03 -6.35
C ARG A 122 10.27 -29.79 -5.10
N SER A 123 10.64 -29.30 -3.92
CA SER A 123 10.22 -29.82 -2.62
C SER A 123 8.81 -29.39 -2.20
N ARG A 124 8.02 -28.76 -3.09
CA ARG A 124 6.64 -28.32 -2.84
C ARG A 124 6.50 -27.28 -1.74
N ASN A 125 7.55 -26.50 -1.56
CA ASN A 125 7.56 -25.27 -0.77
C ASN A 125 7.63 -24.07 -1.71
N VAL A 126 7.12 -22.95 -1.23
CA VAL A 126 7.11 -21.68 -1.95
C VAL A 126 8.14 -20.76 -1.31
N HIS A 127 9.09 -20.28 -2.11
CA HIS A 127 9.99 -19.21 -1.72
C HIS A 127 9.37 -17.88 -2.10
N ILE A 128 9.26 -16.97 -1.14
CA ILE A 128 8.95 -15.56 -1.39
C ILE A 128 10.21 -14.76 -1.14
N HIS A 129 10.77 -14.20 -2.21
CA HIS A 129 11.86 -13.25 -2.15
C HIS A 129 11.30 -11.84 -2.14
N TYR A 130 11.63 -11.06 -1.12
CA TYR A 130 11.38 -9.62 -1.05
C TYR A 130 12.69 -8.94 -0.65
N ARG A 131 13.39 -8.41 -1.66
CA ARG A 131 14.75 -7.88 -1.56
C ARG A 131 15.74 -8.93 -1.07
N ASP A 132 16.41 -8.65 0.05
CA ASP A 132 17.37 -9.47 0.79
C ASP A 132 16.70 -10.47 1.77
N LEU A 133 15.37 -10.39 1.92
CA LEU A 133 14.60 -11.37 2.68
C LEU A 133 14.09 -12.48 1.78
N ARG A 134 14.28 -13.73 2.22
CA ARG A 134 13.58 -14.89 1.69
C ARG A 134 12.75 -15.57 2.77
N LEU A 135 11.50 -15.84 2.46
CA LEU A 135 10.57 -16.63 3.27
C LEU A 135 10.36 -17.99 2.61
N ASP A 136 10.51 -19.06 3.37
CA ASP A 136 10.24 -20.43 2.94
C ASP A 136 8.96 -20.95 3.60
N ILE A 137 7.91 -21.20 2.82
CA ILE A 137 6.59 -21.60 3.37
C ILE A 137 5.99 -22.77 2.60
N SER A 138 5.11 -23.51 3.27
CA SER A 138 4.33 -24.56 2.61
C SER A 138 3.32 -23.96 1.61
N GLU A 139 2.88 -24.77 0.64
CA GLU A 139 1.81 -24.37 -0.30
C GLU A 139 0.54 -23.90 0.43
N ALA A 140 0.16 -24.56 1.54
CA ALA A 140 -1.01 -24.17 2.33
C ALA A 140 -0.86 -22.81 3.02
N GLU A 141 0.32 -22.53 3.60
CA GLU A 141 0.63 -21.21 4.16
C GLU A 141 0.63 -20.13 3.07
N PHE A 142 1.16 -20.45 1.89
CA PHE A 142 1.18 -19.52 0.76
C PHE A 142 -0.23 -19.13 0.31
N VAL A 143 -1.15 -20.09 0.20
CA VAL A 143 -2.55 -19.80 -0.15
C VAL A 143 -3.20 -18.84 0.85
N GLU A 144 -3.02 -19.08 2.15
CA GLU A 144 -3.58 -18.19 3.18
C GLU A 144 -2.95 -16.80 3.16
N LEU A 145 -1.63 -16.73 2.98
CA LEU A 145 -0.90 -15.47 2.88
C LEU A 145 -1.36 -14.65 1.66
N ALA A 146 -1.44 -15.28 0.48
CA ALA A 146 -1.89 -14.63 -0.75
C ALA A 146 -3.34 -14.12 -0.62
N SER A 147 -4.22 -14.92 -0.02
CA SER A 147 -5.60 -14.52 0.27
C SER A 147 -5.66 -13.33 1.24
N ALA A 148 -4.83 -13.31 2.27
CA ALA A 148 -4.74 -12.20 3.22
C ALA A 148 -4.25 -10.90 2.54
N PHE A 149 -3.23 -10.98 1.68
CA PHE A 149 -2.76 -9.83 0.91
C PHE A 149 -3.81 -9.28 -0.05
N SER A 150 -4.54 -10.15 -0.73
CA SER A 150 -5.64 -9.75 -1.61
C SER A 150 -6.72 -8.98 -0.84
N SER A 151 -7.17 -9.54 0.30
CA SER A 151 -8.14 -8.87 1.18
C SER A 151 -7.62 -7.55 1.75
N ALA A 152 -6.35 -7.49 2.13
CA ALA A 152 -5.72 -6.27 2.63
C ALA A 152 -5.65 -5.17 1.57
N LEU A 153 -5.36 -5.52 0.31
CA LEU A 153 -5.29 -4.58 -0.80
C LEU A 153 -6.65 -3.92 -1.05
N GLU A 154 -7.73 -4.70 -1.10
CA GLU A 154 -9.08 -4.15 -1.30
C GLU A 154 -9.50 -3.24 -0.14
N THR A 155 -9.23 -3.66 1.10
CA THR A 155 -9.50 -2.82 2.29
C THR A 155 -8.69 -1.52 2.29
N TYR A 156 -7.46 -1.56 1.77
CA TYR A 156 -6.60 -0.39 1.68
C TYR A 156 -7.06 0.57 0.59
N LYS A 157 -7.45 0.08 -0.59
CA LYS A 157 -8.04 0.90 -1.66
C LYS A 157 -9.26 1.65 -1.14
N GLU A 158 -10.14 0.98 -0.42
CA GLU A 158 -11.33 1.60 0.16
C GLU A 158 -10.97 2.67 1.20
N PHE A 159 -9.97 2.39 2.04
CA PHE A 159 -9.45 3.37 2.98
C PHE A 159 -8.85 4.61 2.27
N LEU A 160 -8.19 4.44 1.14
CA LEU A 160 -7.65 5.57 0.38
C LEU A 160 -8.74 6.47 -0.18
N LYS A 161 -9.87 5.91 -0.64
CA LYS A 161 -11.02 6.70 -1.11
C LYS A 161 -11.52 7.66 -0.03
N THR A 162 -11.69 7.18 1.21
CA THR A 162 -12.17 7.98 2.34
C THR A 162 -11.27 9.14 2.78
N LYS A 163 -10.09 9.31 2.17
CA LYS A 163 -9.09 10.32 2.55
C LYS A 163 -8.88 11.41 1.53
N ILE A 164 -9.56 11.33 0.39
CA ILE A 164 -9.44 12.30 -0.67
C ILE A 164 -10.43 13.40 -0.35
N GLU A 165 -9.95 14.63 -0.15
CA GLU A 165 -10.78 15.84 -0.20
C GLU A 165 -10.37 16.58 -1.46
N LEU A 166 -11.15 16.42 -2.52
CA LEU A 166 -10.96 17.17 -3.74
C LEU A 166 -11.41 18.63 -3.49
N PRO A 167 -10.62 19.63 -3.92
CA PRO A 167 -11.03 21.03 -3.79
C PRO A 167 -12.27 21.27 -4.64
N ALA A 168 -13.19 22.12 -4.19
CA ALA A 168 -14.38 22.47 -4.96
C ALA A 168 -14.02 23.18 -6.27
N GLY A 169 -14.83 22.96 -7.31
CA GLY A 169 -14.68 23.55 -8.64
C GLY A 169 -14.37 22.54 -9.76
N GLU A 170 -14.24 23.06 -10.98
CA GLU A 170 -13.93 22.27 -12.17
C GLU A 170 -12.43 21.95 -12.25
N GLN A 171 -12.10 20.66 -12.39
CA GLN A 171 -10.71 20.19 -12.49
C GLN A 171 -10.60 18.83 -13.20
N GLU A 172 -9.39 18.47 -13.62
CA GLU A 172 -9.06 17.11 -14.02
C GLU A 172 -8.84 16.23 -12.79
N VAL A 173 -9.62 15.16 -12.64
CA VAL A 173 -9.56 14.25 -11.50
C VAL A 173 -9.03 12.89 -11.97
N ASP A 174 -8.14 12.29 -11.21
CA ASP A 174 -7.66 10.92 -11.46
C ASP A 174 -8.85 9.94 -11.36
N ILE A 175 -9.06 9.14 -12.41
CA ILE A 175 -10.20 8.22 -12.54
C ILE A 175 -10.26 7.20 -11.41
N ASP A 176 -9.12 6.83 -10.83
CA ASP A 176 -9.04 5.84 -9.76
C ASP A 176 -9.45 6.42 -8.39
N LEU A 177 -9.59 7.75 -8.29
CA LEU A 177 -10.07 8.45 -7.09
C LEU A 177 -11.61 8.57 -7.03
N ILE A 178 -12.30 8.31 -8.14
CA ILE A 178 -13.75 8.46 -8.22
C ILE A 178 -14.43 7.14 -7.88
N GLN A 179 -15.44 7.19 -7.01
CA GLN A 179 -16.35 6.08 -6.74
C GLN A 179 -17.56 6.18 -7.68
N PRO A 180 -17.65 5.33 -8.73
CA PRO A 180 -18.65 5.53 -9.78
C PRO A 180 -20.02 4.92 -9.46
N TYR A 181 -20.08 4.05 -8.44
CA TYR A 181 -21.25 3.24 -8.14
C TYR A 181 -22.07 3.84 -7.00
N ASP A 182 -23.39 3.67 -7.11
CA ASP A 182 -24.41 4.06 -6.12
C ASP A 182 -25.58 3.05 -6.17
N GLU A 183 -26.66 3.31 -5.43
CA GLU A 183 -27.83 2.41 -5.39
C GLU A 183 -28.48 2.21 -6.78
N GLY A 184 -28.43 3.21 -7.66
CA GLY A 184 -28.95 3.14 -9.02
C GLY A 184 -27.96 2.51 -10.02
N HIS A 185 -26.67 2.50 -9.70
CA HIS A 185 -25.60 2.03 -10.58
C HIS A 185 -24.66 1.07 -9.84
N PRO A 186 -25.08 -0.16 -9.47
CA PRO A 186 -24.18 -1.13 -8.89
C PRO A 186 -23.22 -1.72 -9.95
N PRO A 187 -22.07 -2.29 -9.54
CA PRO A 187 -21.02 -2.79 -10.46
C PRO A 187 -21.44 -3.80 -11.53
N LEU A 188 -22.63 -4.40 -11.41
CA LEU A 188 -23.14 -5.47 -12.29
C LEU A 188 -24.39 -5.07 -13.09
N ALA A 189 -24.90 -3.85 -12.95
CA ALA A 189 -26.15 -3.42 -13.57
C ALA A 189 -25.93 -2.62 -14.88
N GLU A 190 -25.05 -3.08 -15.76
CA GLU A 190 -25.01 -2.53 -17.12
C GLU A 190 -26.20 -3.08 -17.92
N ASP A 191 -27.31 -2.34 -17.93
CA ASP A 191 -28.36 -2.59 -18.91
C ASP A 191 -27.93 -2.14 -20.32
N LYS A 192 -28.75 -2.52 -21.31
CA LYS A 192 -28.50 -2.24 -22.72
C LYS A 192 -28.41 -0.74 -23.01
N GLU A 193 -29.22 0.07 -22.33
CA GLU A 193 -29.27 1.53 -22.55
C GLU A 193 -28.00 2.21 -22.04
N HIS A 194 -27.50 1.78 -20.88
CA HIS A 194 -26.21 2.19 -20.34
C HIS A 194 -25.09 1.88 -21.31
N ARG A 195 -25.06 0.66 -21.84
CA ARG A 195 -24.02 0.23 -22.78
C ARG A 195 -24.02 1.04 -24.07
N GLU A 196 -25.19 1.26 -24.67
CA GLU A 196 -25.34 2.08 -25.88
C GLU A 196 -24.88 3.53 -25.65
N GLY A 197 -25.21 4.10 -24.48
CA GLY A 197 -24.75 5.44 -24.10
C GLY A 197 -23.23 5.53 -23.93
N ILE A 198 -22.60 4.52 -23.31
CA ILE A 198 -21.15 4.45 -23.12
C ILE A 198 -20.43 4.38 -24.47
N GLU A 199 -20.87 3.51 -25.40
CA GLU A 199 -20.24 3.39 -26.72
C GLU A 199 -20.38 4.68 -27.53
N LYS A 200 -21.55 5.34 -27.48
CA LYS A 200 -21.75 6.65 -28.13
C LYS A 200 -20.80 7.71 -27.57
N LEU A 201 -20.61 7.76 -26.24
CA LEU A 201 -19.66 8.67 -25.61
C LEU A 201 -18.22 8.38 -26.02
N LYS A 202 -17.84 7.10 -26.11
CA LYS A 202 -16.51 6.70 -26.58
C LYS A 202 -16.23 7.20 -28.00
N GLU A 203 -17.21 7.15 -28.89
CA GLU A 203 -17.10 7.70 -30.25
C GLU A 203 -16.91 9.23 -30.22
N LEU A 204 -17.72 9.95 -29.43
CA LEU A 204 -17.63 11.41 -29.32
C LEU A 204 -16.27 11.85 -28.75
N ILE A 205 -15.76 11.15 -27.72
CA ILE A 205 -14.43 11.41 -27.15
C ILE A 205 -13.34 11.18 -28.21
N LYS A 206 -13.40 10.08 -28.97
CA LYS A 206 -12.44 9.79 -30.05
C LYS A 206 -12.50 10.84 -31.18
N GLN A 207 -13.65 11.45 -31.42
CA GLN A 207 -13.81 12.55 -32.37
C GLN A 207 -13.28 13.90 -31.84
N GLY A 208 -12.76 13.95 -30.61
CA GLY A 208 -12.25 15.18 -29.98
C GLY A 208 -13.35 16.15 -29.57
N LYS A 209 -14.59 15.68 -29.41
CA LYS A 209 -15.69 16.52 -28.92
C LYS A 209 -15.48 16.83 -27.43
N LYS A 210 -15.78 18.07 -27.03
CA LYS A 210 -15.77 18.47 -25.62
C LYS A 210 -16.96 17.83 -24.90
N ILE A 211 -16.66 16.96 -23.93
CA ILE A 211 -17.66 16.29 -23.11
C ILE A 211 -17.84 17.08 -21.81
N ARG A 212 -19.08 17.27 -21.38
CA ARG A 212 -19.44 17.91 -20.10
C ARG A 212 -18.77 17.17 -18.93
N PRO A 213 -18.10 17.88 -17.99
CA PRO A 213 -17.49 17.29 -16.81
C PRO A 213 -18.50 16.47 -15.99
N ILE A 214 -18.05 15.37 -15.39
CA ILE A 214 -18.87 14.62 -14.43
C ILE A 214 -19.07 15.43 -13.15
N LEU A 215 -20.09 15.09 -12.36
CA LEU A 215 -20.34 15.75 -11.08
C LEU A 215 -19.99 14.79 -9.93
N ILE A 216 -19.14 15.24 -9.02
CA ILE A 216 -18.67 14.44 -7.88
C ILE A 216 -18.65 15.28 -6.59
N ARG A 217 -18.72 14.60 -5.44
CA ARG A 217 -18.47 15.19 -4.13
C ARG A 217 -16.98 15.30 -3.82
N PRO A 218 -16.58 16.10 -2.82
CA PRO A 218 -15.18 16.19 -2.37
C PRO A 218 -14.56 14.85 -1.98
N ASP A 219 -15.33 13.89 -1.49
CA ASP A 219 -14.89 12.54 -1.13
C ASP A 219 -14.69 11.60 -2.34
N GLY A 220 -14.90 12.11 -3.57
CA GLY A 220 -14.81 11.33 -4.80
C GLY A 220 -16.07 10.54 -5.16
N GLN A 221 -17.15 10.62 -4.37
CA GLN A 221 -18.42 9.99 -4.74
C GLN A 221 -19.02 10.66 -5.98
N ARG A 222 -19.28 9.86 -7.02
CA ARG A 222 -19.98 10.33 -8.21
C ARG A 222 -21.46 10.62 -7.90
N LEU A 223 -21.92 11.79 -8.34
CA LEU A 223 -23.33 12.22 -8.27
C LEU A 223 -24.02 12.16 -9.63
N ASP A 224 -23.28 12.44 -10.71
CA ASP A 224 -23.76 12.38 -12.10
C ASP A 224 -22.65 11.94 -13.06
N GLY A 225 -23.01 11.45 -14.23
CA GLY A 225 -22.08 11.19 -15.32
C GLY A 225 -21.53 9.77 -15.37
N TYR A 226 -22.28 8.77 -14.89
CA TYR A 226 -21.87 7.35 -14.93
C TYR A 226 -21.39 6.92 -16.32
N LYS A 227 -22.22 7.16 -17.35
CA LYS A 227 -21.91 6.81 -18.76
C LYS A 227 -20.62 7.51 -19.24
N ARG A 228 -20.36 8.75 -18.80
CA ARG A 228 -19.14 9.52 -19.11
C ARG A 228 -17.91 8.94 -18.42
N TYR A 229 -18.01 8.66 -17.11
CA TYR A 229 -16.96 7.99 -16.35
C TYR A 229 -16.52 6.67 -17.00
N MET A 230 -17.48 5.79 -17.30
CA MET A 230 -17.20 4.48 -17.89
C MET A 230 -16.56 4.60 -19.28
N ALA A 231 -17.00 5.56 -20.10
CA ALA A 231 -16.41 5.81 -21.41
C ALA A 231 -14.92 6.19 -21.32
N TYR A 232 -14.55 7.12 -20.44
CA TYR A 232 -13.14 7.50 -20.24
C TYR A 232 -12.31 6.33 -19.68
N LYS A 233 -12.85 5.59 -18.71
CA LYS A 233 -12.19 4.44 -18.10
C LYS A 233 -11.91 3.33 -19.10
N GLU A 234 -12.91 2.94 -19.91
CA GLU A 234 -12.74 1.90 -20.95
C GLU A 234 -11.79 2.33 -22.08
N LEU A 235 -11.62 3.64 -22.31
CA LEU A 235 -10.64 4.17 -23.25
C LEU A 235 -9.22 4.25 -22.67
N GLY A 236 -9.04 3.96 -21.37
CA GLY A 236 -7.73 3.95 -20.72
C GLY A 236 -7.18 5.33 -20.35
N TYR A 237 -8.05 6.34 -20.21
CA TYR A 237 -7.63 7.63 -19.67
C TYR A 237 -7.25 7.52 -18.19
N LYS A 238 -6.31 8.35 -17.76
CA LYS A 238 -5.89 8.46 -16.35
C LYS A 238 -6.66 9.52 -15.58
N THR A 239 -7.12 10.56 -16.26
CA THR A 239 -7.90 11.65 -15.68
C THR A 239 -9.20 11.84 -16.44
N ILE A 240 -10.18 12.46 -15.77
CA ILE A 240 -11.45 12.86 -16.35
C ILE A 240 -11.81 14.28 -15.87
N PRO A 241 -12.36 15.15 -16.74
CA PRO A 241 -12.92 16.43 -16.30
C PRO A 241 -14.08 16.19 -15.33
N ALA A 242 -14.01 16.83 -14.15
CA ALA A 242 -15.03 16.75 -13.12
C ALA A 242 -15.30 18.12 -12.49
N ILE A 243 -16.54 18.34 -12.06
CA ILE A 243 -16.95 19.42 -11.16
C ILE A 243 -17.08 18.80 -9.78
N VAL A 244 -16.30 19.33 -8.84
CA VAL A 244 -16.37 18.95 -7.43
C VAL A 244 -17.27 19.95 -6.72
N ASP A 245 -18.42 19.49 -6.24
CA ASP A 245 -19.39 20.34 -5.57
C ASP A 245 -19.83 19.69 -4.24
N PRO A 246 -19.53 20.32 -3.08
CA PRO A 246 -19.94 19.79 -1.78
C PRO A 246 -21.47 19.83 -1.56
N GLU A 247 -22.18 20.72 -2.26
CA GLU A 247 -23.61 20.95 -2.06
C GLU A 247 -24.49 20.27 -3.11
N ALA A 248 -23.88 19.62 -4.11
CA ALA A 248 -24.60 18.96 -5.19
C ALA A 248 -25.35 17.70 -4.73
N GLU A 249 -26.49 17.47 -5.38
CA GLU A 249 -27.34 16.30 -5.20
C GLU A 249 -27.21 15.32 -6.39
N MET A 250 -27.69 14.10 -6.17
CA MET A 250 -27.64 13.04 -7.18
C MET A 250 -28.58 13.37 -8.33
N GLY A 251 -28.07 13.42 -9.56
CA GLY A 251 -28.84 13.74 -10.76
C GLY A 251 -28.95 15.24 -11.11
N ASP A 252 -28.16 16.12 -10.48
CA ASP A 252 -28.18 17.57 -10.80
C ASP A 252 -27.83 17.92 -12.26
N GLN A 253 -27.26 16.97 -13.04
CA GLN A 253 -27.05 17.14 -14.48
C GLN A 253 -28.01 16.32 -15.35
N ASP A 254 -29.06 15.72 -14.78
CA ASP A 254 -30.03 14.94 -15.54
C ASP A 254 -30.73 15.79 -16.60
N GLY A 255 -30.86 15.23 -17.81
CA GLY A 255 -31.43 15.91 -18.96
C GLY A 255 -30.51 16.94 -19.63
N GLN A 256 -29.32 17.23 -19.10
CA GLN A 256 -28.35 18.11 -19.75
C GLN A 256 -27.64 17.40 -20.91
N SER A 257 -27.29 18.16 -21.95
CA SER A 257 -26.48 17.64 -23.07
C SER A 257 -25.09 17.20 -22.59
N TRP A 258 -24.63 16.06 -23.09
CA TRP A 258 -23.26 15.59 -22.85
C TRP A 258 -22.20 16.42 -23.55
N LEU A 259 -22.58 17.17 -24.58
CA LEU A 259 -21.67 18.04 -25.31
C LEU A 259 -21.73 19.44 -24.72
N ILE A 260 -20.55 20.04 -24.53
CA ILE A 260 -20.45 21.48 -24.31
C ILE A 260 -20.56 22.10 -25.71
N GLU A 261 -21.68 22.73 -26.01
CA GLU A 261 -21.80 23.53 -27.23
C GLU A 261 -20.82 24.69 -27.11
N ASP A 262 -19.97 24.89 -28.11
CA ASP A 262 -19.17 26.11 -28.16
C ASP A 262 -20.16 27.26 -28.36
N ASP A 263 -20.34 28.12 -27.36
CA ASP A 263 -21.15 29.35 -27.45
C ASP A 263 -20.72 30.14 -28.70
N LYS A 264 -21.45 29.95 -29.80
CA LYS A 264 -21.14 30.59 -31.09
C LYS A 264 -21.84 31.93 -31.30
N ASP A 265 -22.63 32.41 -30.34
CA ASP A 265 -23.48 33.59 -30.52
C ASP A 265 -23.24 34.76 -29.54
N SER A 266 -22.00 34.99 -29.07
CA SER A 266 -21.65 36.22 -28.31
C SER A 266 -20.69 37.18 -29.02
N LYS A 267 -20.68 37.16 -30.36
CA LYS A 267 -20.12 38.24 -31.18
C LYS A 267 -21.19 38.78 -32.12
N ASP A 268 -22.13 39.53 -31.56
CA ASP A 268 -22.81 40.64 -32.21
C ASP A 268 -23.51 41.48 -31.12
N ASN A 269 -22.74 42.42 -30.55
CA ASN A 269 -23.22 43.69 -30.00
C ASN A 269 -22.04 44.66 -29.86
#